data_AF-A0A0W0SDG1-F1
#
_entry.id   AF-A0A0W0SDG1-F1
#
_cell.length_a   1.000
_cell.length_b   1.000
_cell.length_c   1.000
_cell.angle_alpha   90.00
_cell.angle_beta   90.00
_cell.angle_gamma   90.00
#
_symmetry.space_group_name_H-M   'P 1'
#
loop_
_entity.id
_entity.type
_entity.pdbx_description
1 polymer ?
#
loop_
_entity_poly.entity_id
_entity_poly.type
_entity_poly.pdbx_seq_one_letter_code
_entity_poly.pdbx_strand_id
1 'polypeptide(L)'
;MPTIFPIIENKEKNKDIALINEAIKGCNEEFTSKGRVESDTLETLISAINWYIKTIPLNVRQKSPEETWEEQLKLYPQAIQILEIQKKAVVTMFLPEADTKTKARWSLIKGLISPKTNLAYPGKMMDPAYWPEAIFAGNTYVHDWLTNATYDTQNYFRSFLETIVHNQKITGIDRRYVTYVENPKKYKLDFGDGLFYFAGHPIDTKNSDGVATERGTVIFAASKDGSIYTNNPSSSLDIIFHHSAFLQGKSALCAGTLKFKEGKLVEITVSSGHYKPTRANLVNFLDLLKNHYHLDLSQIRVKTHGGSFRNAEKFYKTNGACLPDNKADLMWEHALDAFYKKDEENLHFFLDKAIALGHEEALFSKANFMVNEQFGYKNQQKEGIKILQSLQSNPRFRFHIKNLLSKVLPKDVEESTSAKSLQGAPSQKLQTIIENASLEYRKWKETKTVSFLKPKTTEKIQEIMHLVTKSKNLSFPKMINLIQDFFAAHSQDQHNTGKVVSNHSFISFFLNELKNHGDVVEEMARYLVNGKVLQKQINKETDYTNTSAMQAREQLFQIFSDAGKAEIESQNKYQQ
;
A
#
# COMPACT_ATOMS: atom_id res chain seq x y z
N MET A 1 -21.59 -2.62 -42.30
CA MET A 1 -20.22 -2.27 -41.85
C MET A 1 -19.99 -2.94 -40.50
N PRO A 2 -18.78 -3.42 -40.18
CA PRO A 2 -18.49 -3.97 -38.85
C PRO A 2 -18.67 -2.86 -37.80
N THR A 3 -19.49 -3.11 -36.79
CA THR A 3 -19.72 -2.17 -35.67
C THR A 3 -19.07 -2.72 -34.41
N ILE A 4 -18.35 -1.87 -33.67
CA ILE A 4 -17.74 -2.23 -32.38
C ILE A 4 -18.78 -2.21 -31.25
N PHE A 5 -19.78 -1.32 -31.28
CA PHE A 5 -20.85 -1.27 -30.29
C PHE A 5 -22.24 -1.32 -30.97
N PRO A 6 -23.18 -2.13 -30.45
CA PRO A 6 -24.54 -2.17 -30.99
C PRO A 6 -25.32 -0.91 -30.62
N ILE A 7 -26.12 -0.39 -31.54
CA ILE A 7 -27.07 0.70 -31.26
C ILE A 7 -28.19 0.19 -30.36
N ILE A 8 -28.60 1.00 -29.39
CA ILE A 8 -29.65 0.68 -28.43
C ILE A 8 -31.01 1.11 -28.99
N GLU A 9 -32.03 0.26 -28.84
CA GLU A 9 -33.38 0.57 -29.26
C GLU A 9 -34.02 1.65 -28.37
N ASN A 10 -34.50 2.74 -28.98
CA ASN A 10 -35.05 3.90 -28.28
C ASN A 10 -36.54 4.13 -28.61
N LYS A 11 -37.40 3.14 -28.33
CA LYS A 11 -38.84 3.21 -28.63
C LYS A 11 -39.55 4.39 -27.97
N GLU A 12 -39.11 4.75 -26.77
CA GLU A 12 -39.73 5.78 -25.93
C GLU A 12 -39.19 7.19 -26.17
N LYS A 13 -38.29 7.37 -27.16
CA LYS A 13 -37.62 8.64 -27.46
C LYS A 13 -36.94 9.25 -26.21
N ASN A 14 -36.35 8.40 -25.38
CA ASN A 14 -35.56 8.81 -24.23
C ASN A 14 -34.32 9.59 -24.73
N LYS A 15 -34.14 10.81 -24.23
CA LYS A 15 -33.05 11.72 -24.66
C LYS A 15 -31.67 11.18 -24.32
N ASP A 16 -31.55 10.42 -23.25
CA ASP A 16 -30.28 9.90 -22.75
C ASP A 16 -29.82 8.72 -23.61
N ILE A 17 -30.77 7.86 -24.00
CA ILE A 17 -30.50 6.78 -24.95
C ILE A 17 -30.11 7.36 -26.31
N ALA A 18 -30.68 8.50 -26.71
CA ALA A 18 -30.27 9.19 -27.94
C ALA A 18 -28.81 9.68 -27.86
N LEU A 19 -28.41 10.28 -26.73
CA LEU A 19 -27.02 10.70 -26.48
C LEU A 19 -26.04 9.53 -26.46
N ILE A 20 -26.42 8.41 -25.82
CA ILE A 20 -25.58 7.19 -25.83
C ILE A 20 -25.44 6.66 -27.26
N ASN A 21 -26.53 6.63 -28.04
CA ASN A 21 -26.48 6.18 -29.43
C ASN A 21 -25.64 7.10 -30.33
N GLU A 22 -25.61 8.40 -30.06
CA GLU A 22 -24.72 9.34 -30.75
C GLU A 22 -23.25 9.04 -30.44
N ALA A 23 -22.90 8.82 -29.16
CA ALA A 23 -21.56 8.42 -28.77
C ALA A 23 -21.15 7.05 -29.36
N ILE A 24 -22.09 6.09 -29.44
CA ILE A 24 -21.89 4.79 -30.11
C ILE A 24 -21.60 4.97 -31.60
N LYS A 25 -22.31 5.87 -32.29
CA LYS A 25 -22.05 6.17 -33.70
C LYS A 25 -20.64 6.71 -33.89
N GLY A 26 -20.23 7.68 -33.07
CA GLY A 26 -18.86 8.21 -33.10
C GLY A 26 -17.79 7.11 -32.91
N CYS A 27 -17.99 6.21 -31.94
CA CYS A 27 -17.10 5.06 -31.75
C CYS A 27 -17.06 4.13 -32.99
N ASN A 28 -18.22 3.84 -33.59
CA ASN A 28 -18.31 2.94 -34.74
C ASN A 28 -17.71 3.55 -36.01
N GLU A 29 -17.88 4.85 -36.24
CA GLU A 29 -17.27 5.60 -37.33
C GLU A 29 -15.75 5.66 -37.20
N GLU A 30 -15.26 5.93 -35.99
CA GLU A 30 -13.83 5.93 -35.70
C GLU A 30 -13.22 4.53 -35.87
N PHE A 31 -13.87 3.50 -35.35
CA PHE A 31 -13.45 2.10 -35.56
C PHE A 31 -13.41 1.71 -37.04
N THR A 32 -14.43 2.10 -37.80
CA THR A 32 -14.50 1.80 -39.25
C THR A 32 -13.39 2.50 -40.03
N SER A 33 -13.03 3.72 -39.63
CA SER A 33 -12.02 4.53 -40.34
C SER A 33 -10.59 4.23 -39.92
N LYS A 34 -10.33 3.95 -38.64
CA LYS A 34 -8.97 3.79 -38.08
C LYS A 34 -8.64 2.34 -37.70
N GLY A 35 -9.62 1.44 -37.70
CA GLY A 35 -9.49 0.10 -37.12
C GLY A 35 -9.55 0.07 -35.59
N ARG A 36 -9.54 1.24 -34.94
CA ARG A 36 -9.49 1.44 -33.49
C ARG A 36 -10.36 2.60 -33.03
N VAL A 37 -10.66 2.66 -31.73
CA VAL A 37 -11.35 3.80 -31.09
C VAL A 37 -10.40 4.47 -30.12
N GLU A 38 -10.27 5.79 -30.19
CA GLU A 38 -9.37 6.54 -29.31
C GLU A 38 -9.98 6.69 -27.90
N SER A 39 -9.12 6.89 -26.90
CA SER A 39 -9.55 6.99 -25.49
C SER A 39 -10.60 8.07 -25.27
N ASP A 40 -10.45 9.26 -25.88
CA ASP A 40 -11.39 10.38 -25.73
C ASP A 40 -12.82 10.03 -26.18
N THR A 41 -12.93 9.28 -27.28
CA THR A 41 -14.22 8.81 -27.81
C THR A 41 -14.85 7.76 -26.88
N LEU A 42 -14.03 6.84 -26.35
CA LEU A 42 -14.48 5.85 -25.35
C LEU A 42 -14.90 6.52 -24.04
N GLU A 43 -14.17 7.52 -23.56
CA GLU A 43 -14.50 8.30 -22.36
C GLU A 43 -15.83 9.02 -22.51
N THR A 44 -16.12 9.55 -23.70
CA THR A 44 -17.41 10.18 -24.02
C THR A 44 -18.55 9.17 -23.89
N LEU A 45 -18.40 7.97 -24.46
CA LEU A 45 -19.40 6.89 -24.35
C LEU A 45 -19.58 6.44 -22.89
N ILE A 46 -18.48 6.21 -22.16
CA ILE A 46 -18.51 5.78 -20.75
C ILE A 46 -19.22 6.83 -19.89
N SER A 47 -18.98 8.12 -20.14
CA SER A 47 -19.59 9.24 -19.42
C SER A 47 -21.10 9.34 -19.68
N ALA A 48 -21.52 9.23 -20.94
CA ALA A 48 -22.93 9.24 -21.31
C ALA A 48 -23.70 8.09 -20.62
N ILE A 49 -23.12 6.88 -20.61
CA ILE A 49 -23.73 5.74 -19.93
C ILE A 49 -23.81 5.96 -18.42
N ASN A 50 -22.75 6.45 -17.78
CA ASN A 50 -22.76 6.76 -16.35
C ASN A 50 -23.85 7.78 -15.99
N TRP A 51 -24.11 8.76 -16.86
CA TRP A 51 -25.20 9.72 -16.64
C TRP A 51 -26.57 9.04 -16.65
N TYR A 52 -26.84 8.18 -17.65
CA TYR A 52 -28.08 7.39 -17.71
C TYR A 52 -28.26 6.48 -16.50
N ILE A 53 -27.22 5.74 -16.09
CA ILE A 53 -27.34 4.84 -14.91
C ILE A 53 -27.68 5.60 -13.63
N LYS A 54 -27.20 6.85 -13.49
CA LYS A 54 -27.51 7.71 -12.34
C LYS A 54 -28.95 8.20 -12.31
N THR A 55 -29.67 8.23 -13.44
CA THR A 55 -31.08 8.62 -13.46
C THR A 55 -31.98 7.53 -12.86
N ILE A 56 -31.50 6.27 -12.82
CA ILE A 56 -32.21 5.16 -12.18
C ILE A 56 -32.12 5.32 -10.65
N PRO A 57 -33.26 5.33 -9.93
CA PRO A 57 -33.29 5.49 -8.47
C PRO A 57 -32.45 4.42 -7.74
N LEU A 58 -31.73 4.84 -6.69
CA LEU A 58 -30.80 3.96 -5.98
C LEU A 58 -31.47 2.73 -5.35
N ASN A 59 -32.70 2.88 -4.86
CA ASN A 59 -33.50 1.78 -4.30
C ASN A 59 -33.83 0.71 -5.35
N VAL A 60 -33.95 1.08 -6.63
CA VAL A 60 -34.14 0.14 -7.74
C VAL A 60 -32.82 -0.49 -8.16
N ARG A 61 -31.69 0.16 -7.86
CA ARG A 61 -30.33 -0.33 -8.18
C ARG A 61 -29.68 -1.11 -7.04
N GLN A 62 -30.39 -1.41 -5.95
CA GLN A 62 -29.89 -2.26 -4.87
C GLN A 62 -30.53 -3.64 -4.96
N LYS A 63 -29.73 -4.67 -5.23
CA LYS A 63 -30.18 -6.02 -5.56
C LYS A 63 -31.08 -6.58 -4.46
N SER A 64 -32.30 -6.96 -4.83
CA SER A 64 -33.17 -7.75 -3.97
C SER A 64 -32.67 -9.20 -3.89
N PRO A 65 -32.72 -9.87 -2.73
CA PRO A 65 -32.38 -11.29 -2.63
C PRO A 65 -33.28 -12.19 -3.49
N GLU A 66 -34.49 -11.73 -3.79
CA GLU A 66 -35.58 -12.52 -4.39
C GLU A 66 -35.82 -12.23 -5.86
N GLU A 67 -35.21 -11.17 -6.42
CA GLU A 67 -35.44 -10.73 -7.81
C GLU A 67 -34.15 -10.74 -8.65
N THR A 68 -34.31 -11.09 -9.92
CA THR A 68 -33.26 -10.90 -10.95
C THR A 68 -33.13 -9.43 -11.32
N TRP A 69 -32.00 -9.03 -11.92
CA TRP A 69 -31.83 -7.65 -12.38
C TRP A 69 -32.84 -7.29 -13.47
N GLU A 70 -33.22 -8.27 -14.31
CA GLU A 70 -34.23 -8.14 -15.35
C GLU A 70 -35.61 -7.79 -14.76
N GLU A 71 -36.01 -8.46 -13.68
CA GLU A 71 -37.27 -8.20 -12.98
C GLU A 71 -37.24 -6.84 -12.27
N GLN A 72 -36.14 -6.55 -11.58
CA GLN A 72 -36.00 -5.34 -10.78
C GLN A 72 -35.88 -4.08 -11.65
N LEU A 73 -35.23 -4.17 -12.82
CA LEU A 73 -35.05 -3.08 -13.78
C LEU A 73 -36.10 -3.09 -14.90
N LYS A 74 -37.26 -3.71 -14.71
CA LYS A 74 -38.33 -3.80 -15.75
C LYS A 74 -38.79 -2.45 -16.31
N LEU A 75 -38.71 -1.37 -15.51
CA LEU A 75 -39.02 0.01 -15.93
C LEU A 75 -37.87 0.68 -16.70
N TYR A 76 -36.70 0.03 -16.75
CA TYR A 76 -35.49 0.47 -17.44
C TYR A 76 -34.92 -0.68 -18.29
N PRO A 77 -35.69 -1.21 -19.27
CA PRO A 77 -35.38 -2.47 -19.94
C PRO A 77 -34.05 -2.46 -20.70
N GLN A 78 -33.53 -1.28 -21.07
CA GLN A 78 -32.23 -1.13 -21.74
C GLN A 78 -31.04 -1.05 -20.76
N ALA A 79 -31.27 -0.92 -19.45
CA ALA A 79 -30.20 -0.64 -18.48
C ALA A 79 -29.11 -1.72 -18.45
N ILE A 80 -29.50 -3.00 -18.49
CA ILE A 80 -28.56 -4.13 -18.52
C ILE A 80 -27.71 -4.09 -19.79
N GLN A 81 -28.35 -3.90 -20.95
CA GLN A 81 -27.64 -3.78 -22.24
C GLN A 81 -26.66 -2.58 -22.24
N ILE A 82 -27.10 -1.44 -21.72
CA ILE A 82 -26.30 -0.22 -21.60
C ILE A 82 -25.08 -0.44 -20.72
N LEU A 83 -25.23 -1.13 -19.58
CA LEU A 83 -24.12 -1.46 -18.70
C LEU A 83 -23.12 -2.41 -19.36
N GLU A 84 -23.60 -3.41 -20.12
CA GLU A 84 -22.73 -4.31 -20.88
C GLU A 84 -21.96 -3.58 -22.00
N ILE A 85 -22.57 -2.56 -22.64
CA ILE A 85 -21.85 -1.67 -23.57
C ILE A 85 -20.74 -0.91 -22.83
N GLN A 86 -21.01 -0.39 -21.62
CA GLN A 86 -19.98 0.28 -20.83
C GLN A 86 -18.85 -0.67 -20.45
N LYS A 87 -19.16 -1.92 -20.06
CA LYS A 87 -18.13 -2.94 -19.79
C LYS A 87 -17.24 -3.18 -21.00
N LYS A 88 -17.85 -3.29 -22.19
CA LYS A 88 -17.09 -3.43 -23.43
C LYS A 88 -16.23 -2.19 -23.71
N ALA A 89 -16.75 -0.98 -23.53
CA ALA A 89 -16.01 0.27 -23.74
C ALA A 89 -14.81 0.40 -22.80
N VAL A 90 -14.99 0.11 -21.51
CA VAL A 90 -13.91 0.10 -20.51
C VAL A 90 -12.85 -0.92 -20.88
N VAL A 91 -13.24 -2.14 -21.27
CA VAL A 91 -12.27 -3.15 -21.74
C VAL A 91 -11.49 -2.65 -22.96
N THR A 92 -12.16 -2.06 -23.95
CA THR A 92 -11.49 -1.50 -25.14
C THR A 92 -10.51 -0.39 -24.76
N MET A 93 -10.85 0.46 -23.80
CA MET A 93 -10.03 1.58 -23.34
C MET A 93 -8.73 1.11 -22.66
N PHE A 94 -8.79 0.05 -21.86
CA PHE A 94 -7.61 -0.47 -21.15
C PHE A 94 -6.85 -1.58 -21.91
N LEU A 95 -7.46 -2.21 -22.92
CA LEU A 95 -6.86 -3.30 -23.70
C LEU A 95 -6.98 -3.02 -25.20
N PRO A 96 -6.10 -2.19 -25.78
CA PRO A 96 -6.09 -1.96 -27.22
C PRO A 96 -5.72 -3.23 -28.01
N GLU A 97 -6.55 -3.48 -29.02
CA GLU A 97 -6.54 -4.48 -30.10
C GLU A 97 -5.67 -5.74 -30.03
N ALA A 98 -6.37 -6.86 -30.04
CA ALA A 98 -6.31 -7.71 -31.23
C ALA A 98 -7.75 -8.12 -31.60
N ASP A 99 -7.93 -8.55 -32.85
CA ASP A 99 -9.21 -8.83 -33.55
C ASP A 99 -10.26 -9.70 -32.83
N THR A 100 -9.98 -10.20 -31.64
CA THR A 100 -10.99 -10.70 -30.71
C THR A 100 -10.51 -10.41 -29.30
N LYS A 101 -11.47 -10.30 -28.35
CA LYS A 101 -11.19 -10.34 -26.90
C LYS A 101 -10.20 -11.47 -26.56
N THR A 102 -10.26 -12.59 -27.28
CA THR A 102 -9.35 -13.74 -27.15
C THR A 102 -7.96 -13.46 -27.71
N LYS A 103 -7.80 -12.90 -28.91
CA LYS A 103 -6.49 -12.64 -29.54
C LYS A 103 -5.73 -11.51 -28.83
N ALA A 104 -6.43 -10.49 -28.31
CA ALA A 104 -5.83 -9.35 -27.59
C ALA A 104 -5.33 -9.80 -26.23
N ARG A 105 -6.23 -10.48 -25.49
CA ARG A 105 -5.88 -11.20 -24.27
C ARG A 105 -4.76 -12.17 -24.56
N TRP A 106 -4.80 -12.93 -25.65
CA TRP A 106 -3.74 -13.88 -25.98
C TRP A 106 -2.42 -13.20 -26.34
N SER A 107 -2.39 -12.02 -26.95
CA SER A 107 -1.15 -11.27 -27.23
C SER A 107 -0.54 -10.72 -25.93
N LEU A 108 -1.36 -10.14 -25.06
CA LEU A 108 -0.95 -9.60 -23.77
C LEU A 108 -0.56 -10.73 -22.80
N ILE A 109 -1.40 -11.76 -22.70
CA ILE A 109 -1.11 -13.04 -22.06
C ILE A 109 0.17 -13.58 -22.67
N LYS A 110 0.38 -13.66 -24.00
CA LYS A 110 1.63 -14.11 -24.65
C LYS A 110 2.85 -13.29 -24.21
N GLY A 111 2.72 -11.97 -24.05
CA GLY A 111 3.78 -11.15 -23.44
C GLY A 111 4.08 -11.53 -21.99
N LEU A 112 3.06 -11.92 -21.23
CA LEU A 112 3.19 -12.44 -19.87
C LEU A 112 3.67 -13.92 -19.84
N ILE A 113 3.18 -14.78 -20.74
CA ILE A 113 3.27 -16.25 -20.80
C ILE A 113 4.32 -16.76 -21.79
N SER A 114 5.10 -15.90 -22.44
CA SER A 114 6.16 -16.38 -23.35
C SER A 114 7.51 -16.44 -22.63
N PRO A 115 7.82 -17.56 -21.94
CA PRO A 115 9.19 -17.92 -21.61
C PRO A 115 9.96 -18.33 -22.87
N LYS A 116 9.30 -18.50 -24.03
CA LYS A 116 9.92 -18.87 -25.30
C LYS A 116 10.30 -17.63 -26.11
N THR A 117 11.42 -17.07 -25.73
CA THR A 117 12.35 -16.42 -26.65
C THR A 117 13.66 -17.21 -26.50
N ASN A 118 14.49 -17.29 -27.54
CA ASN A 118 15.78 -18.02 -27.54
C ASN A 118 16.84 -17.46 -26.55
N LEU A 119 16.40 -16.96 -25.39
CA LEU A 119 17.22 -16.42 -24.31
C LEU A 119 17.58 -17.55 -23.34
N ALA A 120 18.79 -17.50 -22.79
CA ALA A 120 19.38 -18.55 -21.97
C ALA A 120 18.58 -18.90 -20.69
N TYR A 121 17.62 -18.07 -20.26
CA TYR A 121 16.93 -18.23 -18.98
C TYR A 121 15.39 -18.13 -19.08
N PRO A 122 14.62 -19.14 -18.64
CA PRO A 122 13.17 -19.05 -18.55
C PRO A 122 12.76 -18.09 -17.41
N GLY A 123 11.98 -17.07 -17.74
CA GLY A 123 11.46 -16.11 -16.76
C GLY A 123 10.28 -16.67 -15.96
N LYS A 124 10.13 -16.21 -14.71
CA LYS A 124 8.96 -16.42 -13.86
C LYS A 124 7.87 -15.40 -14.20
N MET A 125 6.68 -15.92 -14.46
CA MET A 125 5.47 -15.12 -14.58
C MET A 125 5.02 -14.56 -13.24
N MET A 126 4.36 -13.41 -13.29
CA MET A 126 3.54 -12.97 -12.17
C MET A 126 2.47 -14.03 -11.86
N ASP A 127 2.13 -14.19 -10.59
CA ASP A 127 1.08 -15.10 -10.14
C ASP A 127 -0.27 -14.67 -10.75
N PRO A 128 -1.07 -15.61 -11.31
CA PRO A 128 -2.34 -15.32 -11.97
C PRO A 128 -3.31 -14.44 -11.17
N ALA A 129 -3.28 -14.55 -9.83
CA ALA A 129 -4.12 -13.74 -8.95
C ALA A 129 -3.86 -12.23 -9.10
N TYR A 130 -2.67 -11.83 -9.58
CA TYR A 130 -2.27 -10.44 -9.77
C TYR A 130 -2.28 -10.00 -11.25
N TRP A 131 -2.56 -10.90 -12.21
CA TRP A 131 -2.62 -10.50 -13.62
C TRP A 131 -3.59 -9.35 -13.90
N PRO A 132 -4.76 -9.24 -13.24
CA PRO A 132 -5.63 -8.08 -13.40
C PRO A 132 -4.94 -6.73 -13.22
N GLU A 133 -4.01 -6.63 -12.27
CA GLU A 133 -3.20 -5.42 -12.07
C GLU A 133 -2.42 -5.08 -13.33
N ALA A 134 -1.70 -6.04 -13.92
CA ALA A 134 -0.92 -5.79 -15.13
C ALA A 134 -1.79 -5.50 -16.36
N ILE A 135 -2.91 -6.23 -16.49
CA ILE A 135 -3.87 -6.10 -17.58
C ILE A 135 -4.48 -4.70 -17.59
N PHE A 136 -4.76 -4.13 -16.42
CA PHE A 136 -5.42 -2.83 -16.29
C PHE A 136 -4.48 -1.71 -15.80
N ALA A 137 -3.17 -1.84 -16.05
CA ALA A 137 -2.15 -0.83 -15.72
C ALA A 137 -2.25 -0.33 -14.26
N GLY A 138 -2.40 -1.25 -13.32
CA GLY A 138 -2.55 -1.01 -11.89
C GLY A 138 -3.99 -0.79 -11.41
N ASN A 139 -4.98 -0.69 -12.32
CA ASN A 139 -6.37 -0.41 -11.98
C ASN A 139 -7.20 -1.68 -11.74
N THR A 140 -6.96 -2.35 -10.62
CA THR A 140 -7.62 -3.63 -10.27
C THR A 140 -9.14 -3.51 -10.13
N TYR A 141 -9.67 -2.32 -9.86
CA TYR A 141 -11.11 -2.06 -9.81
C TYR A 141 -11.82 -2.31 -11.15
N VAL A 142 -11.10 -2.14 -12.27
CA VAL A 142 -11.63 -2.46 -13.60
C VAL A 142 -11.99 -3.94 -13.66
N HIS A 143 -11.07 -4.80 -13.22
CA HIS A 143 -11.33 -6.23 -13.16
C HIS A 143 -12.48 -6.56 -12.22
N ASP A 144 -12.44 -6.01 -11.01
CA ASP A 144 -13.44 -6.31 -9.98
C ASP A 144 -14.86 -5.93 -10.41
N TRP A 145 -15.01 -4.79 -11.10
CA TRP A 145 -16.28 -4.35 -11.68
C TRP A 145 -16.69 -5.20 -12.90
N LEU A 146 -15.75 -5.59 -13.75
CA LEU A 146 -16.03 -6.45 -14.90
C LEU A 146 -16.49 -7.86 -14.47
N THR A 147 -15.96 -8.39 -13.36
CA THR A 147 -16.23 -9.75 -12.88
C THR A 147 -17.26 -9.82 -11.76
N ASN A 148 -17.80 -8.68 -11.32
CA ASN A 148 -18.65 -8.58 -10.12
C ASN A 148 -18.00 -9.25 -8.88
N ALA A 149 -16.70 -9.01 -8.67
CA ALA A 149 -15.93 -9.71 -7.62
C ALA A 149 -16.15 -9.16 -6.21
N THR A 150 -16.67 -7.94 -6.08
CA THR A 150 -16.88 -7.29 -4.77
C THR A 150 -18.34 -7.36 -4.35
N TYR A 151 -18.57 -7.31 -3.03
CA TYR A 151 -19.91 -7.18 -2.46
C TYR A 151 -20.70 -6.02 -3.09
N ASP A 152 -20.07 -4.86 -3.32
CA ASP A 152 -20.73 -3.73 -3.95
C ASP A 152 -21.18 -4.06 -5.37
N THR A 153 -20.29 -4.61 -6.19
CA THR A 153 -20.61 -4.97 -7.59
C THR A 153 -21.60 -6.14 -7.71
N GLN A 154 -21.77 -6.95 -6.66
CA GLN A 154 -22.74 -8.04 -6.62
C GLN A 154 -24.14 -7.55 -6.21
N ASN A 155 -24.21 -6.54 -5.37
CA ASN A 155 -25.45 -6.09 -4.73
C ASN A 155 -25.92 -4.72 -5.21
N TYR A 156 -25.15 -4.01 -6.03
CA TYR A 156 -25.55 -2.71 -6.57
C TYR A 156 -25.31 -2.63 -8.07
N PHE A 157 -26.30 -2.13 -8.79
CA PHE A 157 -26.23 -1.84 -10.21
C PHE A 157 -25.53 -0.49 -10.41
N ARG A 158 -24.21 -0.50 -10.59
CA ARG A 158 -23.39 0.72 -10.73
C ARG A 158 -22.66 0.76 -12.06
N SER A 159 -22.57 1.98 -12.60
CA SER A 159 -21.64 2.26 -13.69
C SER A 159 -20.18 2.19 -13.22
N PHE A 160 -19.25 2.02 -14.16
CA PHE A 160 -17.82 1.97 -13.87
C PHE A 160 -17.33 3.20 -13.07
N LEU A 161 -17.75 4.40 -13.48
CA LEU A 161 -17.35 5.65 -12.82
C LEU A 161 -17.93 5.77 -11.40
N GLU A 162 -19.16 5.30 -11.16
CA GLU A 162 -19.73 5.24 -9.82
C GLU A 162 -18.97 4.26 -8.92
N THR A 163 -18.57 3.09 -9.43
CA THR A 163 -17.79 2.10 -8.68
C THR A 163 -16.41 2.67 -8.30
N ILE A 164 -15.73 3.36 -9.21
CA ILE A 164 -14.47 4.05 -8.90
C ILE A 164 -14.66 5.04 -7.75
N VAL A 165 -15.65 5.95 -7.88
CA VAL A 165 -15.92 6.98 -6.87
C VAL A 165 -16.34 6.37 -5.53
N HIS A 166 -17.12 5.29 -5.54
CA HIS A 166 -17.58 4.64 -4.32
C HIS A 166 -16.46 3.90 -3.59
N ASN A 167 -15.63 3.14 -4.30
CA ASN A 167 -14.51 2.42 -3.70
C ASN A 167 -13.43 3.37 -3.15
N GLN A 168 -13.20 4.52 -3.81
CA GLN A 168 -12.38 5.60 -3.27
C GLN A 168 -12.91 6.09 -1.92
N LYS A 169 -14.23 6.28 -1.79
CA LYS A 169 -14.89 6.72 -0.55
C LYS A 169 -14.85 5.68 0.57
N ILE A 170 -15.07 4.39 0.26
CA ILE A 170 -15.09 3.32 1.27
C ILE A 170 -13.69 3.00 1.80
N THR A 171 -12.70 2.93 0.92
CA THR A 171 -11.36 2.47 1.32
C THR A 171 -10.53 3.56 1.98
N GLY A 172 -10.95 4.83 1.88
CA GLY A 172 -10.22 5.98 2.46
C GLY A 172 -8.80 6.14 1.93
N ILE A 173 -8.46 5.44 0.85
CA ILE A 173 -7.16 5.47 0.19
C ILE A 173 -7.44 5.97 -1.21
N ASP A 174 -7.07 7.21 -1.46
CA ASP A 174 -7.07 7.76 -2.80
C ASP A 174 -6.11 6.89 -3.64
N ARG A 175 -6.62 6.32 -4.73
CA ARG A 175 -5.80 5.68 -5.78
C ARG A 175 -4.79 4.61 -5.30
N ARG A 176 -5.22 3.40 -4.91
CA ARG A 176 -4.32 2.21 -4.94
C ARG A 176 -4.16 1.68 -6.37
N TYR A 177 -3.60 2.51 -7.24
CA TYR A 177 -3.05 2.05 -8.50
C TYR A 177 -1.69 1.49 -8.16
N VAL A 178 -1.43 0.24 -8.54
CA VAL A 178 -0.03 -0.18 -8.58
C VAL A 178 0.67 0.69 -9.60
N THR A 179 1.68 1.44 -9.16
CA THR A 179 2.32 2.42 -10.03
C THR A 179 3.29 1.71 -10.95
N TYR A 180 2.92 1.54 -12.22
CA TYR A 180 3.84 1.04 -13.24
C TYR A 180 4.73 2.17 -13.71
N VAL A 181 6.04 1.92 -13.71
CA VAL A 181 7.01 2.94 -14.09
C VAL A 181 7.01 3.15 -15.59
N GLU A 182 6.72 4.39 -15.98
CA GLU A 182 6.76 4.84 -17.39
C GLU A 182 8.18 4.76 -17.95
N ASN A 183 9.19 5.07 -17.12
CA ASN A 183 10.60 5.00 -17.48
C ASN A 183 11.39 4.08 -16.54
N PRO A 184 11.38 2.76 -16.78
CA PRO A 184 12.12 1.79 -15.97
C PRO A 184 13.63 2.06 -15.87
N LYS A 185 14.23 2.74 -16.87
CA LYS A 185 15.68 3.01 -16.88
C LYS A 185 16.15 3.82 -15.67
N LYS A 186 15.29 4.67 -15.10
CA LYS A 186 15.62 5.44 -13.87
C LYS A 186 15.82 4.56 -12.64
N TYR A 187 15.32 3.34 -12.66
CA TYR A 187 15.37 2.39 -11.56
C TYR A 187 16.36 1.26 -11.81
N LYS A 188 17.03 1.27 -12.98
CA LYS A 188 18.02 0.27 -13.35
C LYS A 188 19.29 0.50 -12.53
N LEU A 189 19.85 -0.59 -12.02
CA LEU A 189 21.18 -0.59 -11.43
C LEU A 189 22.24 -0.61 -12.54
N ASP A 190 23.22 0.26 -12.39
CA ASP A 190 24.46 0.22 -13.17
C ASP A 190 25.49 -0.63 -12.43
N PHE A 191 26.44 -1.20 -13.17
CA PHE A 191 27.51 -2.01 -12.62
C PHE A 191 28.84 -1.63 -13.25
N GLY A 192 29.84 -1.39 -12.40
CA GLY A 192 31.20 -1.01 -12.80
C GLY A 192 32.16 -1.29 -11.66
N ASP A 193 33.41 -1.63 -11.97
CA ASP A 193 34.46 -1.86 -10.97
C ASP A 193 34.09 -2.84 -9.84
N GLY A 194 33.23 -3.83 -10.14
CA GLY A 194 32.76 -4.82 -9.17
C GLY A 194 31.67 -4.31 -8.20
N LEU A 195 31.14 -3.10 -8.42
CA LEU A 195 30.14 -2.45 -7.56
C LEU A 195 28.86 -2.13 -8.32
N PHE A 196 27.74 -2.15 -7.60
CA PHE A 196 26.47 -1.65 -8.09
C PHE A 196 26.28 -0.18 -7.77
N TYR A 197 25.66 0.53 -8.70
CA TYR A 197 25.35 1.94 -8.60
C TYR A 197 23.86 2.17 -8.84
N PHE A 198 23.28 3.08 -8.07
CA PHE A 198 21.94 3.62 -8.30
C PHE A 198 22.05 5.12 -8.49
N ALA A 199 21.51 5.62 -9.61
CA ALA A 199 21.58 7.03 -9.99
C ALA A 199 23.02 7.62 -9.92
N GLY A 200 24.02 6.83 -10.33
CA GLY A 200 25.43 7.25 -10.38
C GLY A 200 26.22 7.12 -9.06
N HIS A 201 25.59 6.68 -7.97
CA HIS A 201 26.26 6.50 -6.67
C HIS A 201 26.29 5.02 -6.26
N PRO A 202 27.36 4.53 -5.61
CA PRO A 202 27.37 3.19 -5.03
C PRO A 202 26.14 2.98 -4.15
N ILE A 203 25.35 1.95 -4.44
CA ILE A 203 24.08 1.75 -3.72
C ILE A 203 24.35 1.30 -2.27
N ASP A 204 23.68 1.92 -1.31
CA ASP A 204 23.68 1.49 0.08
C ASP A 204 22.24 1.44 0.60
N THR A 205 21.86 0.31 1.18
CA THR A 205 20.49 0.09 1.65
C THR A 205 20.32 0.29 3.13
N LYS A 206 21.35 0.65 3.91
CA LYS A 206 21.29 0.78 5.38
C LYS A 206 20.10 1.61 5.88
N ASN A 207 19.76 2.67 5.16
CA ASN A 207 18.71 3.60 5.54
C ASN A 207 17.36 3.34 4.85
N SER A 208 17.24 2.30 4.03
CA SER A 208 15.99 1.99 3.36
C SER A 208 14.97 1.42 4.35
N ASP A 209 13.71 1.80 4.16
CA ASP A 209 12.57 1.32 4.92
C ASP A 209 11.32 1.18 4.02
N GLY A 210 10.27 0.55 4.56
CA GLY A 210 9.02 0.36 3.84
C GLY A 210 8.01 -0.46 4.63
N VAL A 211 6.72 -0.26 4.35
CA VAL A 211 5.61 -0.87 5.09
C VAL A 211 5.60 -2.40 4.97
N ALA A 212 6.10 -2.95 3.86
CA ALA A 212 6.06 -4.37 3.53
C ALA A 212 7.45 -4.97 3.26
N THR A 213 8.52 -4.30 3.66
CA THR A 213 9.91 -4.72 3.41
C THR A 213 10.76 -4.64 4.66
N GLU A 214 11.74 -5.53 4.78
CA GLU A 214 12.71 -5.47 5.88
C GLU A 214 13.53 -4.17 5.77
N ARG A 215 13.69 -3.46 6.90
CA ARG A 215 14.58 -2.32 6.98
C ARG A 215 15.99 -2.72 6.54
N GLY A 216 16.64 -1.86 5.77
CA GLY A 216 17.96 -2.18 5.26
C GLY A 216 17.94 -2.94 3.93
N THR A 217 16.77 -3.16 3.32
CA THR A 217 16.63 -3.86 2.03
C THR A 217 15.82 -3.03 1.03
N VAL A 218 15.99 -3.34 -0.25
CA VAL A 218 15.22 -2.77 -1.36
C VAL A 218 14.55 -3.89 -2.16
N ILE A 219 13.40 -3.61 -2.78
CA ILE A 219 12.79 -4.57 -3.70
C ILE A 219 13.56 -4.60 -5.02
N PHE A 220 13.58 -5.73 -5.71
CA PHE A 220 14.17 -5.84 -7.03
C PHE A 220 13.35 -6.70 -7.99
N ALA A 221 13.48 -6.39 -9.27
CA ALA A 221 13.11 -7.30 -10.36
C ALA A 221 14.26 -7.37 -11.35
N ALA A 222 14.68 -8.57 -11.71
CA ALA A 222 15.65 -8.81 -12.79
C ALA A 222 14.89 -9.19 -14.06
N SER A 223 15.15 -8.51 -15.17
CA SER A 223 14.59 -8.86 -16.48
C SER A 223 15.40 -9.97 -17.16
N LYS A 224 14.83 -10.54 -18.22
CA LYS A 224 15.43 -11.64 -19.00
C LYS A 224 16.71 -11.25 -19.75
N ASP A 225 16.91 -9.96 -20.01
CA ASP A 225 18.11 -9.41 -20.63
C ASP A 225 19.27 -9.23 -19.63
N GLY A 226 19.06 -9.57 -18.36
CA GLY A 226 20.04 -9.42 -17.28
C GLY A 226 19.97 -8.09 -16.55
N SER A 227 19.18 -7.10 -16.99
CA SER A 227 19.04 -5.83 -16.28
C SER A 227 18.37 -6.03 -14.91
N ILE A 228 18.89 -5.37 -13.87
CA ILE A 228 18.36 -5.42 -12.50
C ILE A 228 17.77 -4.04 -12.16
N TYR A 229 16.54 -4.01 -11.65
CA TYR A 229 15.84 -2.80 -11.25
C TYR A 229 15.52 -2.81 -9.76
N THR A 230 15.57 -1.65 -9.11
CA THR A 230 15.26 -1.49 -7.68
C THR A 230 14.63 -0.14 -7.35
N ASN A 231 13.98 -0.01 -6.18
CA ASN A 231 13.47 1.28 -5.70
C ASN A 231 14.61 2.18 -5.19
N ASN A 232 14.33 3.48 -5.04
CA ASN A 232 15.29 4.40 -4.44
C ASN A 232 15.54 4.00 -2.97
N PRO A 233 16.78 3.65 -2.57
CA PRO A 233 17.10 3.24 -1.20
C PRO A 233 16.98 4.39 -0.18
N SER A 234 16.98 5.65 -0.63
CA SER A 234 16.81 6.83 0.22
C SER A 234 15.35 7.26 0.41
N SER A 235 14.41 6.54 -0.20
CA SER A 235 12.98 6.81 -0.08
C SER A 235 12.29 5.65 0.61
N SER A 236 11.30 5.96 1.45
CA SER A 236 10.45 4.92 2.00
C SER A 236 9.65 4.26 0.90
N LEU A 237 9.63 2.93 0.87
CA LEU A 237 8.89 2.18 -0.13
C LEU A 237 7.38 2.29 0.14
N ASP A 238 6.69 2.94 -0.79
CA ASP A 238 5.25 3.09 -0.78
C ASP A 238 4.53 1.73 -0.90
N ILE A 239 3.40 1.59 -0.24
CA ILE A 239 2.54 0.40 -0.28
C ILE A 239 2.00 0.11 -1.68
N ILE A 240 1.96 1.09 -2.58
CA ILE A 240 1.49 0.92 -3.97
C ILE A 240 2.60 0.60 -4.97
N PHE A 241 3.87 0.59 -4.55
CA PHE A 241 4.99 0.29 -5.43
C PHE A 241 5.47 -1.16 -5.23
N HIS A 242 5.36 -1.97 -6.27
CA HIS A 242 5.60 -3.41 -6.22
C HIS A 242 6.66 -3.87 -7.21
N HIS A 243 7.18 -5.09 -7.03
CA HIS A 243 8.12 -5.71 -7.97
C HIS A 243 7.62 -5.69 -9.44
N SER A 244 6.31 -5.85 -9.64
CA SER A 244 5.65 -5.81 -10.95
C SER A 244 5.76 -4.46 -11.65
N ALA A 245 5.97 -3.36 -10.89
CA ALA A 245 6.10 -2.02 -11.42
C ALA A 245 7.24 -1.90 -12.42
N PHE A 246 8.43 -2.42 -12.08
CA PHE A 246 9.65 -2.26 -12.86
C PHE A 246 9.54 -2.84 -14.27
N LEU A 247 8.90 -4.00 -14.39
CA LEU A 247 8.77 -4.74 -15.65
C LEU A 247 7.38 -4.59 -16.27
N GLN A 248 6.53 -3.71 -15.72
CA GLN A 248 5.15 -3.49 -16.16
C GLN A 248 4.36 -4.82 -16.23
N GLY A 249 4.50 -5.64 -15.20
CA GLY A 249 3.88 -6.97 -15.08
C GLY A 249 4.50 -8.09 -15.93
N LYS A 250 5.47 -7.80 -16.82
CA LYS A 250 6.14 -8.81 -17.65
C LYS A 250 6.91 -9.82 -16.80
N SER A 251 7.24 -10.98 -17.39
CA SER A 251 8.01 -12.03 -16.70
C SER A 251 9.36 -11.51 -16.18
N ALA A 252 9.69 -11.84 -14.93
CA ALA A 252 10.98 -11.55 -14.32
C ALA A 252 11.88 -12.80 -14.36
N LEU A 253 13.20 -12.65 -14.55
CA LEU A 253 14.16 -13.72 -14.29
C LEU A 253 14.07 -14.18 -12.83
N CYS A 254 14.10 -13.20 -11.92
CA CYS A 254 13.89 -13.34 -10.49
C CYS A 254 13.42 -12.00 -9.91
N ALA A 255 12.80 -12.01 -8.74
CA ALA A 255 12.36 -10.82 -8.01
C ALA A 255 12.40 -11.08 -6.50
N GLY A 256 12.43 -10.05 -5.69
CA GLY A 256 12.44 -10.16 -4.24
C GLY A 256 13.13 -8.98 -3.60
N THR A 257 13.99 -9.19 -2.60
CA THR A 257 14.76 -8.10 -1.99
C THR A 257 16.26 -8.28 -2.10
N LEU A 258 16.98 -7.15 -2.14
CA LEU A 258 18.44 -7.07 -2.11
C LEU A 258 18.88 -6.22 -0.90
N LYS A 259 20.06 -6.54 -0.36
CA LYS A 259 20.78 -5.69 0.61
C LYS A 259 22.14 -5.33 0.03
N PHE A 260 22.47 -4.05 0.06
CA PHE A 260 23.77 -3.54 -0.37
C PHE A 260 24.50 -2.84 0.75
N LYS A 261 25.83 -2.90 0.71
CA LYS A 261 26.74 -2.11 1.55
C LYS A 261 27.77 -1.46 0.64
N GLU A 262 27.74 -0.15 0.51
CA GLU A 262 28.69 0.61 -0.33
C GLU A 262 28.87 0.02 -1.75
N GLY A 263 27.76 -0.29 -2.42
CA GLY A 263 27.73 -0.88 -3.76
C GLY A 263 27.91 -2.40 -3.81
N LYS A 264 28.31 -3.06 -2.71
CA LYS A 264 28.48 -4.52 -2.65
C LYS A 264 27.16 -5.21 -2.31
N LEU A 265 26.74 -6.14 -3.16
CA LEU A 265 25.59 -7.01 -2.87
C LEU A 265 25.99 -8.02 -1.79
N VAL A 266 25.21 -8.10 -0.70
CA VAL A 266 25.51 -9.00 0.43
C VAL A 266 24.39 -9.98 0.75
N GLU A 267 23.16 -9.70 0.30
CA GLU A 267 21.99 -10.53 0.60
C GLU A 267 20.98 -10.49 -0.52
N ILE A 268 20.38 -11.65 -0.80
CA ILE A 268 19.28 -11.80 -1.74
C ILE A 268 18.16 -12.59 -1.05
N THR A 269 16.92 -12.09 -1.11
CA THR A 269 15.76 -12.91 -0.79
C THR A 269 14.83 -12.96 -1.98
N VAL A 270 14.09 -14.06 -2.15
CA VAL A 270 13.06 -14.18 -3.19
C VAL A 270 11.69 -13.67 -2.73
N SER A 271 11.66 -12.78 -1.72
CA SER A 271 10.44 -12.29 -1.07
C SER A 271 9.63 -11.39 -2.01
N SER A 272 8.86 -12.01 -2.91
CA SER A 272 8.01 -11.31 -3.88
C SER A 272 6.63 -11.95 -3.93
N GLY A 273 5.63 -11.25 -3.39
CA GLY A 273 4.24 -11.74 -3.40
C GLY A 273 3.68 -11.93 -4.81
N HIS A 274 4.04 -11.04 -5.74
CA HIS A 274 3.53 -11.04 -7.11
C HIS A 274 4.18 -12.13 -7.96
N TYR A 275 5.52 -12.23 -7.97
CA TYR A 275 6.20 -13.18 -8.85
C TYR A 275 6.44 -14.56 -8.21
N LYS A 276 6.56 -14.65 -6.89
CA LYS A 276 6.89 -15.88 -6.15
C LYS A 276 7.98 -16.73 -6.84
N PRO A 277 9.20 -16.20 -7.06
CA PRO A 277 10.24 -16.93 -7.76
C PRO A 277 10.55 -18.29 -7.12
N THR A 278 10.78 -19.27 -7.99
CA THR A 278 11.14 -20.63 -7.57
C THR A 278 12.63 -20.74 -7.26
N ARG A 279 13.04 -21.88 -6.69
CA ARG A 279 14.45 -22.23 -6.51
C ARG A 279 15.25 -22.11 -7.81
N ALA A 280 14.71 -22.60 -8.93
CA ALA A 280 15.37 -22.53 -10.23
C ALA A 280 15.55 -21.07 -10.70
N ASN A 281 14.58 -20.18 -10.41
CA ASN A 281 14.70 -18.77 -10.75
C ASN A 281 15.84 -18.09 -9.97
N LEU A 282 15.99 -18.42 -8.68
CA LEU A 282 17.10 -17.92 -7.88
C LEU A 282 18.45 -18.46 -8.39
N VAL A 283 18.53 -19.75 -8.74
CA VAL A 283 19.75 -20.33 -9.34
C VAL A 283 20.13 -19.61 -10.64
N ASN A 284 19.16 -19.34 -11.52
CA ASN A 284 19.40 -18.58 -12.75
C ASN A 284 19.84 -17.13 -12.47
N PHE A 285 19.29 -16.51 -11.43
CA PHE A 285 19.74 -15.17 -11.03
C PHE A 285 21.18 -15.18 -10.48
N LEU A 286 21.55 -16.20 -9.71
CA LEU A 286 22.93 -16.39 -9.27
C LEU A 286 23.88 -16.67 -10.44
N ASP A 287 23.40 -17.40 -11.46
CA ASP A 287 24.14 -17.61 -12.70
C ASP A 287 24.43 -16.28 -13.42
N LEU A 288 23.41 -15.43 -13.55
CA LEU A 288 23.56 -14.07 -14.09
C LEU A 288 24.59 -13.27 -13.29
N LEU A 289 24.49 -13.25 -11.95
CA LEU A 289 25.42 -12.52 -11.10
C LEU A 289 26.87 -13.02 -11.24
N LYS A 290 27.06 -14.34 -11.35
CA LYS A 290 28.39 -14.94 -11.48
C LYS A 290 28.99 -14.77 -12.88
N ASN A 291 28.21 -15.01 -13.92
CA ASN A 291 28.73 -15.14 -15.28
C ASN A 291 28.64 -13.84 -16.07
N HIS A 292 27.63 -12.99 -15.81
CA HIS A 292 27.47 -11.70 -16.48
C HIS A 292 28.07 -10.55 -15.67
N TYR A 293 27.86 -10.56 -14.36
CA TYR A 293 28.39 -9.52 -13.47
C TYR A 293 29.73 -9.90 -12.80
N HIS A 294 30.25 -11.11 -13.03
CA HIS A 294 31.53 -11.58 -12.49
C HIS A 294 31.66 -11.44 -10.96
N LEU A 295 30.55 -11.58 -10.23
CA LEU A 295 30.53 -11.43 -8.77
C LEU A 295 31.00 -12.71 -8.05
N ASP A 296 31.69 -12.49 -6.95
CA ASP A 296 32.00 -13.54 -5.99
C ASP A 296 30.76 -13.86 -5.13
N LEU A 297 30.12 -15.00 -5.45
CA LEU A 297 28.96 -15.48 -4.71
C LEU A 297 29.29 -15.95 -3.29
N SER A 298 30.56 -16.18 -2.94
CA SER A 298 30.94 -16.70 -1.62
C SER A 298 30.62 -15.70 -0.50
N GLN A 299 30.52 -14.41 -0.81
CA GLN A 299 30.24 -13.32 0.13
C GLN A 299 28.75 -12.94 0.20
N ILE A 300 27.89 -13.65 -0.55
CA ILE A 300 26.47 -13.36 -0.64
C ILE A 300 25.68 -14.45 0.09
N ARG A 301 24.68 -14.07 0.87
CA ARG A 301 23.70 -14.99 1.45
C ARG A 301 22.36 -14.91 0.72
N VAL A 302 21.69 -16.04 0.57
CA VAL A 302 20.40 -16.15 -0.11
C VAL A 302 19.33 -16.77 0.79
N LYS A 303 18.08 -16.36 0.60
CA LYS A 303 16.91 -16.91 1.32
C LYS A 303 15.76 -17.21 0.36
N THR A 304 15.23 -18.43 0.44
CA THR A 304 14.02 -18.86 -0.28
C THR A 304 12.74 -18.52 0.51
N HIS A 305 11.56 -18.69 -0.10
CA HIS A 305 10.28 -18.52 0.63
C HIS A 305 10.24 -19.46 1.84
N GLY A 306 10.05 -18.90 3.05
CA GLY A 306 9.91 -19.65 4.29
C GLY A 306 11.17 -20.41 4.76
N GLY A 307 12.28 -20.36 4.03
CA GLY A 307 13.54 -21.00 4.42
C GLY A 307 14.49 -20.05 5.12
N SER A 308 15.58 -20.59 5.66
CA SER A 308 16.68 -19.86 6.30
C SER A 308 17.78 -19.44 5.31
N PHE A 309 18.72 -18.63 5.77
CA PHE A 309 19.84 -18.16 4.94
C PHE A 309 20.81 -19.28 4.59
N ARG A 310 21.32 -19.22 3.35
CA ARG A 310 22.32 -20.12 2.77
C ARG A 310 23.38 -19.31 2.03
N ASN A 311 24.59 -19.83 1.95
CA ASN A 311 25.64 -19.23 1.14
C ASN A 311 25.26 -19.34 -0.34
N ALA A 312 25.35 -18.23 -1.09
CA ALA A 312 24.92 -18.17 -2.48
C ALA A 312 25.75 -19.10 -3.38
N GLU A 313 27.06 -19.20 -3.15
CA GLU A 313 27.93 -20.08 -3.93
C GLU A 313 27.58 -21.56 -3.73
N LYS A 314 27.38 -21.97 -2.46
CA LYS A 314 26.94 -23.33 -2.13
C LYS A 314 25.57 -23.62 -2.74
N PHE A 315 24.63 -22.70 -2.61
CA PHE A 315 23.29 -22.81 -3.19
C PHE A 315 23.34 -22.96 -4.71
N TYR A 316 24.16 -22.16 -5.39
CA TYR A 316 24.34 -22.26 -6.84
C TYR A 316 24.95 -23.61 -7.24
N LYS A 317 26.05 -24.03 -6.61
CA LYS A 317 26.74 -25.31 -6.91
C LYS A 317 25.87 -26.54 -6.69
N THR A 318 24.95 -26.50 -5.72
CA THR A 318 24.03 -27.62 -5.44
C THR A 318 22.68 -27.47 -6.12
N ASN A 319 22.49 -26.51 -7.04
CA ASN A 319 21.20 -26.22 -7.67
C ASN A 319 20.06 -26.01 -6.64
N GLY A 320 20.41 -25.36 -5.53
CA GLY A 320 19.58 -25.04 -4.38
C GLY A 320 19.31 -26.20 -3.42
N ALA A 321 19.96 -27.35 -3.60
CA ALA A 321 19.90 -28.49 -2.67
C ALA A 321 21.00 -28.40 -1.60
N CYS A 322 21.09 -27.28 -0.89
CA CYS A 322 21.99 -27.13 0.26
C CYS A 322 21.21 -26.88 1.56
N LEU A 323 21.77 -27.38 2.66
CA LEU A 323 21.31 -27.08 4.02
C LEU A 323 21.66 -25.63 4.40
N PRO A 324 20.90 -25.03 5.35
CA PRO A 324 21.22 -23.72 5.92
C PRO A 324 22.66 -23.62 6.44
N ASP A 325 23.18 -22.40 6.52
CA ASP A 325 24.58 -22.17 6.87
C ASP A 325 24.87 -22.44 8.35
N ASN A 326 23.87 -22.30 9.22
CA ASN A 326 24.01 -22.57 10.65
C ASN A 326 23.03 -23.65 11.13
N LYS A 327 23.41 -24.30 12.24
CA LYS A 327 22.64 -25.40 12.82
C LYS A 327 21.29 -24.94 13.38
N ALA A 328 21.21 -23.71 13.90
CA ALA A 328 19.98 -23.19 14.49
C ALA A 328 18.87 -23.10 13.43
N ASP A 329 19.21 -22.55 12.26
CA ASP A 329 18.38 -22.46 11.08
C ASP A 329 17.96 -23.83 10.55
N LEU A 330 18.87 -24.80 10.52
CA LEU A 330 18.55 -26.17 10.14
C LEU A 330 17.51 -26.80 11.08
N MET A 331 17.68 -26.63 12.39
CA MET A 331 16.69 -27.12 13.37
C MET A 331 15.35 -26.41 13.20
N TRP A 332 15.35 -25.11 12.94
CA TRP A 332 14.13 -24.35 12.66
C TRP A 332 13.40 -24.84 11.41
N GLU A 333 14.11 -25.12 10.31
CA GLU A 333 13.49 -25.68 9.11
C GLU A 333 12.89 -27.08 9.34
N HIS A 334 13.56 -27.93 10.12
CA HIS A 334 12.99 -29.21 10.53
C HIS A 334 11.76 -29.05 11.43
N ALA A 335 11.74 -28.05 12.31
CA ALA A 335 10.56 -27.72 13.10
C ALA A 335 9.39 -27.30 12.20
N LEU A 336 9.63 -26.49 11.17
CA LEU A 336 8.60 -26.12 10.19
C LEU A 336 8.06 -27.34 9.42
N ASP A 337 8.93 -28.24 8.97
CA ASP A 337 8.52 -29.47 8.29
C ASP A 337 7.65 -30.35 9.21
N ALA A 338 8.05 -30.52 10.48
CA ALA A 338 7.26 -31.24 11.48
C ALA A 338 5.90 -30.56 11.74
N PHE A 339 5.86 -29.22 11.82
CA PHE A 339 4.63 -28.44 11.95
C PHE A 339 3.67 -28.71 10.78
N TYR A 340 4.16 -28.66 9.53
CA TYR A 340 3.32 -28.92 8.35
C TYR A 340 2.81 -30.36 8.29
N LYS A 341 3.61 -31.32 8.78
CA LYS A 341 3.23 -32.73 8.91
C LYS A 341 2.36 -33.03 10.12
N LYS A 342 2.13 -32.05 11.00
CA LYS A 342 1.44 -32.20 12.29
C LYS A 342 2.09 -33.25 13.20
N ASP A 343 3.42 -33.35 13.16
CA ASP A 343 4.22 -34.23 14.00
C ASP A 343 4.67 -33.45 15.25
N GLU A 344 3.91 -33.59 16.35
CA GLU A 344 4.12 -32.80 17.57
C GLU A 344 5.44 -33.12 18.26
N GLU A 345 5.85 -34.38 18.31
CA GLU A 345 7.07 -34.80 19.01
C GLU A 345 8.31 -34.21 18.33
N ASN A 346 8.41 -34.35 17.00
CA ASN A 346 9.50 -33.76 16.25
C ASN A 346 9.44 -32.23 16.25
N LEU A 347 8.24 -31.64 16.18
CA LEU A 347 8.09 -30.18 16.29
C LEU A 347 8.71 -29.65 17.60
N HIS A 348 8.38 -30.27 18.74
CA HIS A 348 8.93 -29.87 20.04
C HIS A 348 10.44 -30.05 20.10
N PHE A 349 10.93 -31.22 19.67
CA PHE A 349 12.35 -31.52 19.65
C PHE A 349 13.14 -30.49 18.84
N PHE A 350 12.70 -30.19 17.61
CA PHE A 350 13.42 -29.28 16.74
C PHE A 350 13.29 -27.81 17.17
N LEU A 351 12.14 -27.38 17.69
CA LEU A 351 12.00 -26.04 18.29
C LEU A 351 12.98 -25.84 19.44
N ASP A 352 13.05 -26.80 20.36
CA ASP A 352 13.92 -26.70 21.54
C ASP A 352 15.40 -26.68 21.15
N LYS A 353 15.80 -27.48 20.15
CA LYS A 353 17.16 -27.44 19.60
C LYS A 353 17.45 -26.11 18.91
N ALA A 354 16.53 -25.57 18.14
CA ALA A 354 16.70 -24.26 17.48
C ALA A 354 16.85 -23.13 18.51
N ILE A 355 16.01 -23.13 19.56
CA ILE A 355 16.04 -22.15 20.65
C ILE A 355 17.34 -22.24 21.44
N ALA A 356 17.78 -23.46 21.78
CA ALA A 356 19.05 -23.67 22.49
C ALA A 356 20.27 -23.17 21.69
N LEU A 357 20.15 -23.11 20.37
CA LEU A 357 21.15 -22.56 19.46
C LEU A 357 20.94 -21.06 19.17
N GLY A 358 20.00 -20.40 19.84
CA GLY A 358 19.75 -18.96 19.74
C GLY A 358 18.80 -18.50 18.64
N HIS A 359 17.97 -19.39 18.07
CA HIS A 359 17.04 -19.01 17.00
C HIS A 359 15.80 -18.26 17.54
N GLU A 360 15.70 -16.97 17.27
CA GLU A 360 14.63 -16.12 17.81
C GLU A 360 13.24 -16.46 17.27
N GLU A 361 13.09 -16.77 15.97
CA GLU A 361 11.79 -17.16 15.40
C GLU A 361 11.26 -18.46 15.98
N ALA A 362 12.13 -19.43 16.27
CA ALA A 362 11.74 -20.66 16.95
C ALA A 362 11.18 -20.36 18.35
N LEU A 363 11.83 -19.44 19.08
CA LEU A 363 11.36 -18.99 20.38
C LEU A 363 10.00 -18.29 20.29
N PHE A 364 9.85 -17.36 19.33
CA PHE A 364 8.58 -16.68 19.06
C PHE A 364 7.46 -17.67 18.69
N SER A 365 7.73 -18.61 17.80
CA SER A 365 6.74 -19.61 17.35
C SER A 365 6.34 -20.56 18.48
N LYS A 366 7.29 -21.05 19.28
CA LYS A 366 6.99 -21.84 20.47
C LYS A 366 6.09 -21.06 21.44
N ALA A 367 6.44 -19.81 21.73
CA ALA A 367 5.63 -18.95 22.58
C ALA A 367 4.22 -18.74 22.03
N ASN A 368 4.08 -18.52 20.71
CA ASN A 368 2.78 -18.42 20.05
C ASN A 368 1.95 -19.71 20.16
N PHE A 369 2.56 -20.90 20.03
CA PHE A 369 1.85 -22.16 20.24
C PHE A 369 1.41 -22.35 21.70
N MET A 370 2.25 -21.98 22.66
CA MET A 370 1.91 -22.01 24.09
C MET A 370 0.74 -21.08 24.42
N VAL A 371 0.75 -19.85 23.87
CA VAL A 371 -0.31 -18.85 24.10
C VAL A 371 -1.66 -19.30 23.55
N ASN A 372 -1.66 -19.96 22.39
CA ASN A 372 -2.88 -20.49 21.77
C ASN A 372 -3.21 -21.93 22.22
N GLU A 373 -2.43 -22.51 23.13
CA GLU A 373 -2.55 -23.89 23.62
C GLU A 373 -2.62 -24.95 22.50
N GLN A 374 -1.84 -24.75 21.44
CA GLN A 374 -1.78 -25.63 20.28
C GLN A 374 -0.60 -26.61 20.39
N PHE A 375 -0.63 -27.68 19.57
CA PHE A 375 0.48 -28.63 19.42
C PHE A 375 1.01 -29.15 20.77
N GLY A 376 0.16 -29.71 21.63
CA GLY A 376 0.58 -30.29 22.91
C GLY A 376 0.92 -29.29 24.04
N TYR A 377 0.91 -27.97 23.83
CA TYR A 377 1.26 -26.96 24.85
C TYR A 377 0.08 -26.55 25.77
N LYS A 378 -0.78 -27.50 26.18
CA LYS A 378 -1.92 -27.21 27.08
C LYS A 378 -1.46 -26.68 28.43
N ASN A 379 -2.18 -25.71 29.00
CA ASN A 379 -1.89 -25.06 30.28
C ASN A 379 -0.57 -24.27 30.34
N GLN A 380 0.06 -23.97 29.20
CA GLN A 380 1.32 -23.21 29.13
C GLN A 380 1.14 -21.75 28.69
N GLN A 381 -0.10 -21.27 28.54
CA GLN A 381 -0.42 -19.93 28.05
C GLN A 381 0.30 -18.81 28.82
N LYS A 382 0.34 -18.88 30.16
CA LYS A 382 1.02 -17.87 30.99
C LYS A 382 2.52 -17.79 30.72
N GLU A 383 3.17 -18.92 30.49
CA GLU A 383 4.60 -18.97 30.21
C GLU A 383 4.89 -18.46 28.78
N GLY A 384 4.03 -18.81 27.82
CA GLY A 384 4.08 -18.25 26.47
C GLY A 384 3.98 -16.71 26.46
N ILE A 385 3.09 -16.13 27.28
CA ILE A 385 2.96 -14.67 27.41
C ILE A 385 4.25 -14.03 27.91
N LYS A 386 4.92 -14.61 28.92
CA LYS A 386 6.20 -14.09 29.43
C LYS A 386 7.29 -14.09 28.36
N ILE A 387 7.38 -15.15 27.57
CA ILE A 387 8.35 -15.25 26.47
C ILE A 387 8.05 -14.20 25.40
N LEU A 388 6.78 -13.97 25.05
CA LEU A 388 6.42 -12.92 24.09
C LEU A 388 6.75 -11.52 24.63
N GLN A 389 6.54 -11.28 25.92
CA GLN A 389 6.89 -10.00 26.56
C GLN A 389 8.40 -9.74 26.53
N SER A 390 9.23 -10.77 26.74
CA SER A 390 10.70 -10.61 26.63
C SER A 390 11.17 -10.31 25.21
N LEU A 391 10.43 -10.76 24.19
CA LEU A 391 10.69 -10.49 22.77
C LEU A 391 10.13 -9.14 22.28
N GLN A 392 9.39 -8.40 23.11
CA GLN A 392 8.66 -7.20 22.68
C GLN A 392 9.57 -6.03 22.28
N SER A 393 10.80 -6.00 22.80
CA SER A 393 11.84 -5.04 22.42
C SER A 393 12.42 -5.29 21.03
N ASN A 394 12.24 -6.49 20.46
CA ASN A 394 12.72 -6.84 19.13
C ASN A 394 11.76 -6.25 18.07
N PRO A 395 12.20 -5.29 17.24
CA PRO A 395 11.34 -4.63 16.24
C PRO A 395 10.69 -5.63 15.28
N ARG A 396 11.35 -6.76 15.03
CA ARG A 396 10.89 -7.82 14.13
C ARG A 396 9.59 -8.46 14.58
N PHE A 397 9.41 -8.66 15.88
CA PHE A 397 8.25 -9.36 16.44
C PHE A 397 7.22 -8.40 17.07
N ARG A 398 7.59 -7.14 17.34
CA ARG A 398 6.76 -6.15 18.08
C ARG A 398 5.31 -6.06 17.59
N PHE A 399 5.08 -5.95 16.28
CA PHE A 399 3.72 -5.86 15.73
C PHE A 399 2.92 -7.16 15.92
N HIS A 400 3.54 -8.31 15.67
CA HIS A 400 2.89 -9.62 15.83
C HIS A 400 2.59 -9.93 17.29
N ILE A 401 3.55 -9.65 18.20
CA ILE A 401 3.38 -9.77 19.65
C ILE A 401 2.21 -8.91 20.12
N LYS A 402 2.16 -7.64 19.70
CA LYS A 402 1.07 -6.72 20.08
C LYS A 402 -0.31 -7.25 19.66
N ASN A 403 -0.43 -7.72 18.41
CA ASN A 403 -1.69 -8.28 17.90
C ASN A 403 -2.09 -9.61 18.56
N LEU A 404 -1.11 -10.41 18.98
CA LEU A 404 -1.34 -11.68 19.65
C LEU A 404 -1.76 -11.46 21.11
N LEU A 405 -1.03 -10.63 21.84
CA LEU A 405 -1.33 -10.27 23.23
C LEU A 405 -2.68 -9.56 23.35
N SER A 406 -3.06 -8.71 22.39
CA SER A 406 -4.38 -8.06 22.39
C SER A 406 -5.56 -9.02 22.25
N LYS A 407 -5.33 -10.26 21.81
CA LYS A 407 -6.37 -11.29 21.67
C LYS A 407 -6.47 -12.21 22.88
N VAL A 408 -5.40 -12.34 23.67
CA VAL A 408 -5.26 -13.40 24.68
C VAL A 408 -5.18 -12.84 26.11
N LEU A 409 -4.74 -11.60 26.29
CA LEU A 409 -4.86 -10.93 27.57
C LEU A 409 -6.33 -10.51 27.79
N PRO A 410 -6.92 -10.78 28.97
CA PRO A 410 -8.18 -10.17 29.36
C PRO A 410 -8.10 -8.64 29.22
N LYS A 411 -9.21 -7.99 28.87
CA LYS A 411 -9.32 -6.52 28.81
C LYS A 411 -8.99 -5.82 30.15
N ASP A 412 -8.81 -6.59 31.22
CA ASP A 412 -8.74 -6.09 32.59
C ASP A 412 -7.31 -6.03 33.17
N VAL A 413 -6.25 -6.00 32.33
CA VAL A 413 -4.87 -5.74 32.80
C VAL A 413 -4.29 -4.42 32.25
N GLU A 414 -5.01 -3.71 31.38
CA GLU A 414 -4.71 -2.30 31.06
C GLU A 414 -5.43 -1.29 32.00
N GLU A 415 -6.36 -1.75 32.84
CA GLU A 415 -7.07 -0.92 33.83
C GLU A 415 -6.49 -1.05 35.25
N SER A 416 -5.19 -0.84 35.38
CA SER A 416 -4.62 -0.43 36.68
C SER A 416 -3.55 0.63 36.51
N THR A 417 -3.88 1.67 35.76
CA THR A 417 -3.44 3.04 36.08
C THR A 417 -4.29 4.04 35.30
N SER A 418 -5.19 4.70 36.04
CA SER A 418 -5.94 5.91 35.67
C SER A 418 -7.12 5.81 34.67
N ALA A 419 -8.15 5.05 35.04
CA ALA A 419 -9.51 5.56 34.91
C ALA A 419 -9.93 6.18 36.27
N LYS A 420 -9.34 7.33 36.60
CA LYS A 420 -9.96 8.26 37.55
C LYS A 420 -10.67 9.32 36.72
N SER A 421 -11.91 9.60 37.07
CA SER A 421 -12.71 10.72 36.59
C SER A 421 -11.85 11.97 36.37
N LEU A 422 -11.69 12.41 35.12
CA LEU A 422 -10.99 13.65 34.81
C LEU A 422 -11.74 14.36 33.70
N GLN A 423 -12.81 15.07 34.06
CA GLN A 423 -13.00 16.38 33.43
C GLN A 423 -11.70 17.17 33.66
N GLY A 424 -10.97 17.44 32.58
CA GLY A 424 -9.73 18.25 32.64
C GLY A 424 -8.43 17.56 32.22
N ALA A 425 -8.45 16.31 31.74
CA ALA A 425 -7.26 15.64 31.22
C ALA A 425 -6.74 16.29 29.91
N PRO A 426 -5.41 16.42 29.70
CA PRO A 426 -4.82 17.00 28.48
C PRO A 426 -5.32 16.39 27.17
N SER A 427 -5.69 15.10 27.19
CA SER A 427 -6.24 14.38 26.03
C SER A 427 -7.60 14.91 25.59
N GLN A 428 -8.51 15.15 26.53
CA GLN A 428 -9.82 15.73 26.23
C GLN A 428 -9.69 17.17 25.74
N LYS A 429 -8.80 17.95 26.35
CA LYS A 429 -8.52 19.33 25.91
C LYS A 429 -7.95 19.36 24.49
N LEU A 430 -6.98 18.49 24.18
CA LEU A 430 -6.44 18.37 22.83
C LEU A 430 -7.51 17.94 21.81
N GLN A 431 -8.41 17.02 22.18
CA GLN A 431 -9.56 16.65 21.34
C GLN A 431 -10.45 17.86 21.04
N THR A 432 -10.81 18.64 22.07
CA THR A 432 -11.63 19.85 21.91
C THR A 432 -10.93 20.90 21.04
N ILE A 433 -9.61 21.05 21.16
CA ILE A 433 -8.82 21.96 20.32
C ILE A 433 -8.90 21.57 18.85
N ILE A 434 -8.77 20.27 18.53
CA ILE A 434 -8.88 19.77 17.14
C ILE A 434 -10.30 20.00 16.60
N GLU A 435 -11.32 19.75 17.42
CA GLU A 435 -12.73 19.95 17.06
C GLU A 435 -13.07 21.43 16.80
N ASN A 436 -12.64 22.33 17.68
CA ASN A 436 -12.86 23.77 17.55
C ASN A 436 -12.13 24.33 16.33
N ALA A 437 -10.86 23.99 16.14
CA ALA A 437 -10.07 24.41 14.97
C ALA A 437 -10.70 23.94 13.65
N SER A 438 -11.25 22.72 13.63
CA SER A 438 -11.97 22.18 12.47
C SER A 438 -13.25 22.98 12.18
N LEU A 439 -14.02 23.28 13.23
CA LEU A 439 -15.26 24.05 13.11
C LEU A 439 -15.00 25.48 12.62
N GLU A 440 -13.98 26.16 13.16
CA GLU A 440 -13.61 27.51 12.74
C GLU A 440 -13.08 27.54 11.30
N TYR A 441 -12.22 26.60 10.92
CA TYR A 441 -11.73 26.46 9.54
C TYR A 441 -12.90 26.26 8.56
N ARG A 442 -13.87 25.41 8.94
CA ARG A 442 -15.08 25.17 8.14
C ARG A 442 -15.93 26.42 7.99
N LYS A 443 -16.22 27.14 9.08
CA LYS A 443 -16.97 28.42 9.04
C LYS A 443 -16.26 29.46 8.16
N TRP A 444 -14.93 29.57 8.27
CA TRP A 444 -14.14 30.46 7.41
C TRP A 444 -14.23 30.05 5.93
N LYS A 445 -14.17 28.75 5.62
CA LYS A 445 -14.35 28.26 4.25
C LYS A 445 -15.75 28.55 3.71
N GLU A 446 -16.78 28.31 4.50
CA GLU A 446 -18.18 28.54 4.12
C GLU A 446 -18.47 30.03 3.85
N THR A 447 -17.85 30.94 4.59
CA THR A 447 -18.00 32.41 4.40
C THR A 447 -17.21 32.98 3.21
N LYS A 448 -16.20 32.26 2.69
CA LYS A 448 -15.37 32.70 1.54
C LYS A 448 -15.73 32.03 0.22
N THR A 449 -16.60 31.02 0.23
CA THR A 449 -16.94 30.26 -0.97
C THR A 449 -18.26 30.75 -1.58
N VAL A 450 -18.23 31.94 -2.20
CA VAL A 450 -19.29 32.36 -3.14
C VAL A 450 -18.98 31.79 -4.53
N SER A 451 -18.94 30.46 -4.68
CA SER A 451 -19.13 29.79 -5.98
C SER A 451 -19.23 28.28 -5.79
N PHE A 452 -20.28 27.68 -6.34
CA PHE A 452 -20.66 26.26 -6.30
C PHE A 452 -19.76 25.32 -7.14
N LEU A 453 -18.51 25.68 -7.45
CA LEU A 453 -17.73 25.05 -8.55
C LEU A 453 -16.27 24.66 -8.26
N LYS A 454 -15.89 24.20 -7.05
CA LYS A 454 -14.54 23.60 -6.83
C LYS A 454 -14.54 22.31 -5.97
N PRO A 455 -14.35 21.11 -6.55
CA PRO A 455 -14.29 19.82 -5.83
C PRO A 455 -13.12 19.70 -4.83
N LYS A 456 -11.99 20.38 -5.06
CA LYS A 456 -10.82 20.38 -4.15
C LYS A 456 -11.10 20.94 -2.74
N THR A 457 -12.22 21.65 -2.55
CA THR A 457 -12.58 22.25 -1.26
C THR A 457 -13.24 21.24 -0.33
N THR A 458 -13.91 20.23 -0.89
CA THR A 458 -14.61 19.17 -0.14
C THR A 458 -13.62 18.12 0.40
N GLU A 459 -12.58 17.80 -0.37
CA GLU A 459 -11.53 16.83 0.00
C GLU A 459 -10.79 17.25 1.27
N LYS A 460 -10.32 18.50 1.36
CA LYS A 460 -9.59 19.00 2.55
C LYS A 460 -10.46 19.07 3.81
N ILE A 461 -11.75 19.38 3.67
CA ILE A 461 -12.68 19.37 4.82
C ILE A 461 -12.91 17.93 5.29
N GLN A 462 -12.99 16.96 4.38
CA GLN A 462 -13.14 15.55 4.71
C GLN A 462 -11.92 14.98 5.44
N GLU A 463 -10.70 15.35 5.03
CA GLU A 463 -9.45 14.95 5.72
C GLU A 463 -9.39 15.47 7.16
N ILE A 464 -9.80 16.72 7.39
CA ILE A 464 -9.87 17.31 8.73
C ILE A 464 -10.96 16.63 9.58
N MET A 465 -12.11 16.30 8.99
CA MET A 465 -13.16 15.54 9.68
C MET A 465 -12.71 14.13 10.05
N HIS A 466 -11.84 13.52 9.24
CA HIS A 466 -11.22 12.23 9.55
C HIS A 466 -10.24 12.35 10.71
N LEU A 467 -9.41 13.40 10.74
CA LEU A 467 -8.55 13.71 11.89
C LEU A 467 -9.35 13.83 13.19
N VAL A 468 -10.44 14.64 13.17
CA VAL A 468 -11.36 14.81 14.31
C VAL A 468 -11.97 13.49 14.77
N THR A 469 -12.41 12.65 13.83
CA THR A 469 -13.07 11.39 14.14
C THR A 469 -12.09 10.38 14.72
N LYS A 470 -10.89 10.29 14.13
CA LYS A 470 -9.83 9.37 14.59
C LYS A 470 -9.24 9.78 15.94
N SER A 471 -9.21 11.06 16.26
CA SER A 471 -8.65 11.52 17.54
C SER A 471 -9.55 11.17 18.73
N LYS A 472 -10.84 10.89 18.52
CA LYS A 472 -11.78 10.49 19.57
C LYS A 472 -11.30 9.23 20.28
N ASN A 473 -11.34 9.27 21.62
CA ASN A 473 -10.95 8.17 22.51
C ASN A 473 -9.50 7.72 22.38
N LEU A 474 -8.61 8.53 21.79
CA LEU A 474 -7.17 8.25 21.79
C LEU A 474 -6.50 8.77 23.06
N SER A 475 -5.43 8.09 23.48
CA SER A 475 -4.52 8.62 24.49
C SER A 475 -3.73 9.81 23.92
N PHE A 476 -3.26 10.70 24.80
CA PHE A 476 -2.52 11.90 24.39
C PHE A 476 -1.35 11.59 23.43
N PRO A 477 -0.47 10.60 23.68
CA PRO A 477 0.62 10.28 22.76
C PRO A 477 0.14 9.78 21.39
N LYS A 478 -0.98 9.04 21.35
CA LYS A 478 -1.58 8.57 20.09
C LYS A 478 -2.18 9.72 19.29
N MET A 479 -2.72 10.75 19.95
CA MET A 479 -3.17 11.97 19.27
C MET A 479 -2.01 12.79 18.71
N ILE A 480 -0.87 12.87 19.41
CA ILE A 480 0.32 13.55 18.87
C ILE A 480 0.79 12.88 17.59
N ASN A 481 0.91 11.54 17.59
CA ASN A 481 1.31 10.81 16.38
C ASN A 481 0.31 11.03 15.24
N LEU A 482 -1.00 10.98 15.53
CA LEU A 482 -2.04 11.24 14.52
C LEU A 482 -1.95 12.67 13.94
N ILE A 483 -1.65 13.67 14.78
CA ILE A 483 -1.45 15.06 14.36
C ILE A 483 -0.18 15.18 13.49
N GLN A 484 0.91 14.53 13.88
CA GLN A 484 2.16 14.55 13.12
C GLN A 484 2.01 13.86 11.76
N ASP A 485 1.35 12.70 11.71
CA ASP A 485 1.04 11.98 10.48
C ASP A 485 0.19 12.85 9.54
N PHE A 486 -0.82 13.54 10.10
CA PHE A 486 -1.66 14.48 9.35
C PHE A 486 -0.81 15.62 8.75
N PHE A 487 0.04 16.28 9.54
CA PHE A 487 0.84 17.41 9.04
C PHE A 487 2.00 16.98 8.12
N ALA A 488 2.59 15.80 8.34
CA ALA A 488 3.61 15.23 7.45
C ALA A 488 3.04 14.91 6.06
N ALA A 489 1.83 14.34 5.98
CA ALA A 489 1.15 14.12 4.71
C ALA A 489 0.90 15.43 3.95
N HIS A 490 0.67 16.53 4.68
CA HIS A 490 0.45 17.85 4.10
C HIS A 490 1.73 18.63 3.79
N SER A 491 2.91 18.19 4.26
CA SER A 491 4.20 18.85 3.95
C SER A 491 4.74 18.44 2.57
N GLN A 492 4.52 17.18 2.17
CA GLN A 492 4.85 16.62 0.86
C GLN A 492 4.17 17.40 -0.29
N ASP A 493 2.92 17.82 -0.08
CA ASP A 493 2.15 18.64 -1.01
C ASP A 493 2.70 20.07 -1.17
N GLN A 494 3.37 20.60 -0.14
CA GLN A 494 3.94 21.96 -0.17
C GLN A 494 5.32 21.99 -0.84
N HIS A 495 6.15 20.95 -0.64
CA HIS A 495 7.45 20.84 -1.32
C HIS A 495 7.33 20.71 -2.84
N ASN A 496 6.27 20.06 -3.35
CA ASN A 496 6.02 19.92 -4.79
C ASN A 496 5.41 21.17 -5.45
N THR A 497 4.91 22.14 -4.68
CA THR A 497 4.22 23.33 -5.21
C THR A 497 4.87 24.66 -4.84
N GLY A 498 5.92 24.66 -4.01
CA GLY A 498 6.58 25.87 -3.52
C GLY A 498 5.67 26.79 -2.70
N LYS A 499 4.53 26.28 -2.21
CA LYS A 499 3.51 27.09 -1.54
C LYS A 499 3.72 27.15 -0.04
N VAL A 500 3.86 28.37 0.47
CA VAL A 500 3.84 28.78 1.88
C VAL A 500 2.58 28.29 2.61
N VAL A 501 2.69 28.03 3.92
CA VAL A 501 1.54 27.79 4.82
C VAL A 501 0.61 28.99 4.78
N SER A 502 -0.46 28.91 3.98
CA SER A 502 -1.43 29.99 3.84
C SER A 502 -1.96 30.38 5.21
N ASN A 503 -2.12 31.69 5.44
CA ASN A 503 -2.68 32.26 6.66
C ASN A 503 -4.06 31.70 7.03
N HIS A 504 -4.77 31.09 6.07
CA HIS A 504 -6.06 30.43 6.30
C HIS A 504 -6.04 28.91 6.05
N SER A 505 -4.94 28.25 6.41
CA SER A 505 -4.85 26.78 6.41
C SER A 505 -5.36 26.21 7.74
N PHE A 506 -5.72 24.93 7.79
CA PHE A 506 -6.15 24.27 9.04
C PHE A 506 -5.12 24.44 10.17
N ILE A 507 -3.82 24.40 9.87
CA ILE A 507 -2.79 24.64 10.90
C ILE A 507 -2.92 26.02 11.53
N SER A 508 -3.30 27.06 10.78
CA SER A 508 -3.52 28.40 11.35
C SER A 508 -4.60 28.39 12.41
N PHE A 509 -5.72 27.71 12.15
CA PHE A 509 -6.83 27.60 13.10
C PHE A 509 -6.45 26.72 14.29
N PHE A 510 -5.72 25.62 14.05
CA PHE A 510 -5.21 24.75 15.10
C PHE A 510 -4.23 25.49 16.05
N LEU A 511 -3.30 26.26 15.51
CA LEU A 511 -2.38 27.10 16.29
C LEU A 511 -3.11 28.22 17.04
N ASN A 512 -4.13 28.81 16.42
CA ASN A 512 -4.92 29.87 17.04
C ASN A 512 -5.74 29.36 18.23
N GLU A 513 -6.21 28.12 18.17
CA GLU A 513 -6.87 27.47 19.30
C GLU A 513 -5.84 27.06 20.37
N LEU A 514 -4.74 26.42 19.97
CA LEU A 514 -3.68 25.97 20.89
C LEU A 514 -3.11 27.07 21.78
N LYS A 515 -3.02 28.32 21.31
CA LYS A 515 -2.40 29.42 22.08
C LYS A 515 -3.08 29.68 23.42
N ASN A 516 -4.38 29.36 23.54
CA ASN A 516 -5.15 29.55 24.77
C ASN A 516 -4.98 28.38 25.76
N HIS A 517 -4.33 27.29 25.36
CA HIS A 517 -4.18 26.05 26.12
C HIS A 517 -2.72 25.75 26.47
N GLY A 518 -2.13 26.62 27.29
CA GLY A 518 -0.71 26.51 27.68
C GLY A 518 -0.35 25.17 28.36
N ASP A 519 -1.28 24.58 29.09
CA ASP A 519 -1.16 23.26 29.71
C ASP A 519 -1.07 22.13 28.67
N VAL A 520 -1.86 22.22 27.60
CA VAL A 520 -1.79 21.27 26.48
C VAL A 520 -0.48 21.46 25.72
N VAL A 521 -0.07 22.70 25.46
CA VAL A 521 1.20 23.01 24.77
C VAL A 521 2.40 22.48 25.56
N GLU A 522 2.38 22.60 26.89
CA GLU A 522 3.41 22.06 27.76
C GLU A 522 3.48 20.53 27.64
N GLU A 523 2.33 19.85 27.67
CA GLU A 523 2.27 18.40 27.52
C GLU A 523 2.69 17.96 26.11
N MET A 524 2.27 18.64 25.04
CA MET A 524 2.67 18.38 23.65
C MET A 524 4.18 18.46 23.47
N ALA A 525 4.82 19.44 24.11
CA ALA A 525 6.26 19.66 24.01
C ALA A 525 7.10 18.48 24.54
N ARG A 526 6.52 17.58 25.34
CA ARG A 526 7.19 16.37 25.83
C ARG A 526 7.32 15.28 24.76
N TYR A 527 6.49 15.33 23.71
CA TYR A 527 6.42 14.31 22.67
C TYR A 527 7.00 14.77 21.32
N LEU A 528 7.28 16.07 21.16
CA LEU A 528 7.77 16.65 19.91
C LEU A 528 9.28 16.90 19.96
N VAL A 529 9.99 16.56 18.88
CA VAL A 529 11.45 16.71 18.71
C VAL A 529 11.93 18.13 19.03
N ASN A 530 11.14 19.13 18.63
CA ASN A 530 11.39 20.54 18.88
C ASN A 530 10.36 21.16 19.85
N GLY A 531 9.89 20.40 20.83
CA GLY A 531 8.83 20.83 21.76
C GLY A 531 9.15 22.12 22.55
N LYS A 532 10.42 22.38 22.88
CA LYS A 532 10.83 23.66 23.50
C LYS A 532 10.65 24.86 22.55
N VAL A 533 10.81 24.64 21.24
CA VAL A 533 10.55 25.66 20.22
C VAL A 533 9.05 25.90 20.09
N LEU A 534 8.22 24.85 20.17
CA LEU A 534 6.76 24.97 20.22
C LEU A 534 6.32 25.87 21.38
N GLN A 535 6.82 25.61 22.61
CA GLN A 535 6.50 26.44 23.78
C GLN A 535 6.95 27.90 23.62
N LYS A 536 8.11 28.13 23.01
CA LYS A 536 8.66 29.48 22.81
C LYS A 536 7.92 30.27 21.72
N GLN A 537 7.47 29.59 20.67
CA GLN A 537 6.86 30.21 19.50
C GLN A 537 5.34 30.38 19.64
N ILE A 538 4.66 29.53 20.40
CA ILE A 538 3.24 29.74 20.72
C ILE A 538 3.07 30.94 21.66
N ASN A 539 2.64 32.06 21.08
CA ASN A 539 2.29 33.28 21.81
C ASN A 539 0.75 33.51 21.81
N LYS A 540 0.19 33.79 23.00
CA LYS A 540 -1.24 34.11 23.23
C LYS A 540 -1.71 35.36 22.46
N GLU A 541 -0.83 36.32 22.24
CA GLU A 541 -1.13 37.59 21.56
C GLU A 541 -1.05 37.47 20.03
N THR A 542 -0.49 36.37 19.51
CA THR A 542 -0.35 36.17 18.05
C THR A 542 -1.65 35.63 17.45
N ASP A 543 -2.10 36.25 16.36
CA ASP A 543 -3.15 35.72 15.50
C ASP A 543 -2.51 34.94 14.34
N TYR A 544 -2.52 33.60 14.46
CA TYR A 544 -1.96 32.72 13.44
C TYR A 544 -2.79 32.68 12.16
N THR A 545 -3.99 33.27 12.14
CA THR A 545 -4.77 33.42 10.90
C THR A 545 -4.39 34.66 10.08
N ASN A 546 -3.54 35.53 10.63
CA ASN A 546 -3.07 36.76 9.99
C ASN A 546 -1.77 36.52 9.19
N THR A 547 -1.59 37.21 8.07
CA THR A 547 -0.40 37.12 7.21
C THR A 547 0.90 37.42 7.98
N SER A 548 0.88 38.34 8.96
CA SER A 548 2.06 38.72 9.75
C SER A 548 2.70 37.56 10.53
N ALA A 549 1.96 36.51 10.86
CA ALA A 549 2.46 35.33 11.59
C ALA A 549 3.06 34.23 10.67
N MET A 550 3.37 34.55 9.40
CA MET A 550 3.82 33.57 8.40
C MET A 550 5.07 32.78 8.82
N GLN A 551 6.13 33.47 9.25
CA GLN A 551 7.37 32.82 9.66
C GLN A 551 7.17 31.92 10.88
N ALA A 552 6.34 32.35 11.84
CA ALA A 552 6.00 31.55 13.01
C ALA A 552 5.21 30.29 12.63
N ARG A 553 4.26 30.39 11.69
CA ARG A 553 3.52 29.23 11.17
C ARG A 553 4.40 28.23 10.47
N GLU A 554 5.35 28.67 9.64
CA GLU A 554 6.26 27.77 8.92
C GLU A 554 7.14 26.98 9.89
N GLN A 555 7.70 27.66 10.90
CA GLN A 555 8.50 27.00 11.93
C GLN A 555 7.67 26.00 12.73
N LEU A 556 6.46 26.39 13.16
CA LEU A 556 5.56 25.53 13.92
C LEU A 556 5.05 24.35 13.07
N PHE A 557 4.78 24.56 11.78
CA PHE A 557 4.41 23.51 10.84
C PHE A 557 5.51 22.46 10.73
N GLN A 558 6.78 22.89 10.64
CA GLN A 558 7.92 21.96 10.58
C GLN A 558 7.98 21.06 11.83
N ILE A 559 7.73 21.61 13.01
CA ILE A 559 7.70 20.86 14.28
C ILE A 559 6.65 19.73 14.23
N PHE A 560 5.51 19.99 13.62
CA PHE A 560 4.45 19.00 13.49
C PHE A 560 4.67 18.04 12.31
N SER A 561 5.30 18.47 11.21
CA SER A 561 5.57 17.63 10.05
C SER A 561 6.78 16.71 10.20
N ASP A 562 7.66 16.96 11.18
CA ASP A 562 8.79 16.10 11.52
C ASP A 562 8.31 14.83 12.26
N ALA A 563 7.63 13.93 11.53
CA ALA A 563 7.26 12.62 12.03
C ALA A 563 8.52 11.71 12.10
N GLY A 564 8.93 11.32 13.31
CA GLY A 564 9.86 10.19 13.48
C GLY A 564 11.27 10.45 14.02
N LYS A 565 11.48 11.36 14.98
CA LYS A 565 12.74 11.39 15.77
C LYS A 565 12.59 11.33 17.29
N ALA A 566 11.39 11.50 17.84
CA ALA A 566 11.19 11.53 19.29
C ALA A 566 11.45 10.18 19.99
N GLU A 567 11.15 9.03 19.34
CA GLU A 567 11.43 7.70 19.91
C GLU A 567 12.93 7.35 19.88
N ILE A 568 13.70 7.93 18.94
CA ILE A 568 15.15 7.74 18.81
C ILE A 568 15.92 8.65 19.79
N GLU A 569 15.50 9.91 19.97
CA GLU A 569 16.13 10.81 20.95
C GLU A 569 15.80 10.41 22.39
N SER A 570 14.60 9.87 22.65
CA SER A 570 14.25 9.25 23.95
C SER A 570 15.14 8.06 24.28
N GLN A 571 15.59 7.29 23.28
CA GLN A 571 16.47 6.14 23.47
C GLN A 571 17.93 6.56 23.69
N ASN A 572 18.39 7.60 23.01
CA ASN A 572 19.75 8.14 23.19
C ASN A 572 19.93 8.87 24.53
N LYS A 573 18.87 9.48 25.07
CA LYS A 573 18.89 10.14 26.39
C LYS A 573 18.83 9.17 27.58
N TYR A 574 18.50 7.90 27.33
CA TYR A 574 18.56 6.82 28.33
C TYR A 574 19.90 6.07 28.30
N GLN A 575 20.75 6.34 27.30
CA GLN A 575 22.09 5.75 27.15
C GLN A 575 23.23 6.73 27.48
N GLN A 576 22.91 7.96 27.91
CA GLN A 576 23.80 8.87 28.63
C GLN A 576 23.32 8.95 30.08
#